data_AF-A0A9Y2MTR2-F1
#
_entry.id   AF-A0A9Y2MTR2-F1
#
_cell.length_a   1.000
_cell.length_b   1.000
_cell.length_c   1.000
_cell.angle_alpha   90.00
_cell.angle_beta   90.00
_cell.angle_gamma   90.00
#
_symmetry.space_group_name_H-M   'P 1'
#
loop_
_entity.id
_entity.type
_entity.pdbx_description
1 polymer ?
#
loop_
_entity_poly.entity_id
_entity_poly.type
_entity_poly.pdbx_seq_one_letter_code
_entity_poly.pdbx_strand_id
1 'polypeptide(L)'
;MSDTGVVFEPLPFGHVKRLSRNDWWVTFGSDRAMNFLFTDLDPASDGRAGQIVEYGRDIHGPLRYVAPSVTAMLTEVVEALREGRYEHDEDEVFLEPDVSLRDSPFRSHTEVVTGPGIEHLGAHDVADQPLVQQLYLNDAGTANLDVLQGFPALKEVSINRAARVTGGLAHLPALKALSVEAGEADLDAFAGHRLWRLELKVLNHPVGVAQLAALPSLVHLDVSGVEVTGLERVGELRHLRVLGLSRVQLDHLLTSGAPLPRLAALHVERRTSLAEAVALWSRFAPGRKAPWHVESTGAV
;
A
#
# COMPACT_ATOMS: atom_id res chain seq x y z
N MET A 1 -2.73 7.12 4.28
CA MET A 1 -2.43 6.15 3.20
C MET A 1 -1.13 5.48 3.55
N SER A 2 -0.97 4.19 3.26
CA SER A 2 0.35 3.56 3.39
C SER A 2 1.34 4.30 2.50
N ASP A 3 2.60 4.43 2.94
CA ASP A 3 3.68 5.03 2.13
C ASP A 3 3.91 4.25 0.81
N THR A 4 3.39 3.02 0.76
CA THR A 4 3.38 2.14 -0.41
C THR A 4 2.31 2.49 -1.44
N GLY A 5 1.35 3.38 -1.17
CA GLY A 5 0.29 3.74 -2.12
C GLY A 5 -0.67 2.60 -2.47
N VAL A 6 -0.63 1.49 -1.72
CA VAL A 6 -1.56 0.37 -1.86
C VAL A 6 -2.87 0.73 -1.16
N VAL A 7 -3.98 0.62 -1.89
CA VAL A 7 -5.32 0.82 -1.33
C VAL A 7 -5.88 -0.52 -0.88
N PHE A 8 -6.10 -0.65 0.42
CA PHE A 8 -6.73 -1.81 1.03
C PHE A 8 -8.25 -1.79 0.85
N GLU A 9 -8.82 -2.98 0.93
CA GLU A 9 -10.20 -3.28 0.65
C GLU A 9 -11.01 -3.30 1.95
N PRO A 10 -12.15 -2.61 2.00
CA PRO A 10 -13.03 -2.67 3.16
C PRO A 10 -13.77 -4.01 3.21
N LEU A 11 -14.12 -4.44 4.42
CA LEU A 11 -15.03 -5.57 4.59
C LEU A 11 -16.47 -5.09 4.49
N PRO A 12 -17.38 -5.89 3.86
CA PRO A 12 -17.08 -7.10 3.11
C PRO A 12 -16.32 -6.82 1.79
N PHE A 13 -15.36 -7.68 1.45
CA PHE A 13 -14.57 -7.55 0.21
C PHE A 13 -15.47 -7.57 -1.03
N GLY A 14 -15.05 -6.88 -2.08
CA GLY A 14 -15.79 -6.76 -3.33
C GLY A 14 -16.87 -5.67 -3.36
N HIS A 15 -17.19 -5.04 -2.21
CA HIS A 15 -18.27 -4.05 -2.15
C HIS A 15 -17.84 -2.64 -2.56
N VAL A 16 -16.67 -2.18 -2.13
CA VAL A 16 -16.18 -0.83 -2.43
C VAL A 16 -14.95 -0.90 -3.31
N LYS A 17 -14.88 -0.04 -4.33
CA LYS A 17 -13.70 0.03 -5.19
C LYS A 17 -12.46 0.46 -4.39
N ARG A 18 -11.33 -0.19 -4.67
CA ARG A 18 -10.02 0.14 -4.07
C ARG A 18 -9.44 1.39 -4.71
N LEU A 19 -10.04 2.54 -4.42
CA LEU A 19 -9.66 3.86 -4.90
C LEU A 19 -9.42 4.79 -3.71
N SER A 20 -8.49 5.73 -3.85
CA SER A 20 -8.31 6.81 -2.86
C SER A 20 -9.38 7.90 -2.98
N ARG A 21 -10.05 7.99 -4.14
CA ARG A 21 -11.14 8.91 -4.43
C ARG A 21 -12.03 8.33 -5.54
N ASN A 22 -13.33 8.57 -5.45
CA ASN A 22 -14.26 8.39 -6.54
C ASN A 22 -15.16 9.63 -6.63
N ASP A 23 -15.39 10.16 -7.84
CA ASP A 23 -16.28 11.31 -8.05
C ASP A 23 -17.77 10.97 -7.81
N TRP A 24 -18.07 9.67 -7.73
CA TRP A 24 -19.40 9.13 -7.42
C TRP A 24 -19.58 8.77 -5.94
N TRP A 25 -18.67 9.22 -5.06
CA TRP A 25 -18.82 9.16 -3.62
C TRP A 25 -19.34 10.49 -3.09
N VAL A 26 -20.56 10.48 -2.55
CA VAL A 26 -21.25 11.69 -2.07
C VAL A 26 -21.27 11.70 -0.55
N THR A 27 -20.40 12.51 0.05
CA THR A 27 -20.38 12.73 1.51
C THR A 27 -21.63 13.47 1.95
N PHE A 28 -22.32 12.96 2.96
CA PHE A 28 -23.60 13.53 3.44
C PHE A 28 -23.74 13.59 4.97
N GLY A 29 -22.85 12.93 5.73
CA GLY A 29 -22.89 12.91 7.19
C GLY A 29 -21.52 13.15 7.81
N SER A 30 -21.48 13.70 9.01
CA SER A 30 -20.27 13.84 9.82
C SER A 30 -20.61 13.77 11.31
N ASP A 31 -19.69 13.20 12.09
CA ASP A 31 -19.73 13.21 13.55
C ASP A 31 -19.19 14.51 14.17
N ARG A 32 -18.80 15.50 13.34
CA ARG A 32 -18.12 16.76 13.74
C ARG A 32 -16.77 16.57 14.45
N ALA A 33 -16.28 15.34 14.53
CA ALA A 33 -14.98 14.97 15.06
C ALA A 33 -14.05 14.41 13.97
N MET A 34 -14.33 14.77 12.71
CA MET A 34 -13.56 14.41 11.50
C MET A 34 -13.78 12.97 11.00
N ASN A 35 -14.90 12.33 11.36
CA ASN A 35 -15.43 11.19 10.62
C ASN A 35 -16.64 11.61 9.78
N PHE A 36 -16.81 10.89 8.68
CA PHE A 36 -17.71 11.25 7.61
C PHE A 36 -18.35 10.00 7.01
N LEU A 37 -19.63 10.12 6.64
CA LEU A 37 -20.35 9.14 5.86
C LEU A 37 -20.46 9.61 4.42
N PHE A 38 -20.21 8.71 3.47
CA PHE A 38 -20.56 8.90 2.08
C PHE A 38 -21.45 7.80 1.55
N THR A 39 -22.28 8.17 0.57
CA THR A 39 -23.03 7.23 -0.26
C THR A 39 -22.19 6.88 -1.48
N ASP A 40 -21.98 5.58 -1.71
CA ASP A 40 -21.24 5.06 -2.85
C ASP A 40 -22.18 4.77 -4.02
N LEU A 41 -22.11 5.59 -5.07
CA LEU A 41 -22.94 5.44 -6.27
C LEU A 41 -22.24 4.65 -7.40
N ASP A 42 -20.98 4.26 -7.20
CA ASP A 42 -20.17 3.53 -8.16
C ASP A 42 -19.38 2.41 -7.45
N PRO A 43 -20.10 1.41 -6.91
CA PRO A 43 -19.52 0.36 -6.08
C PRO A 43 -18.64 -0.61 -6.88
N ALA A 44 -17.91 -1.48 -6.17
CA ALA A 44 -17.24 -2.61 -6.80
C ALA A 44 -18.26 -3.71 -7.18
N SER A 45 -17.78 -4.83 -7.75
CA SER A 45 -18.63 -5.83 -8.40
C SER A 45 -19.71 -6.44 -7.51
N ASP A 46 -19.44 -6.54 -6.21
CA ASP A 46 -20.34 -7.18 -5.25
C ASP A 46 -21.12 -6.15 -4.42
N GLY A 47 -20.82 -4.86 -4.62
CA GLY A 47 -21.45 -3.77 -3.91
C GLY A 47 -22.74 -3.30 -4.57
N ARG A 48 -23.44 -2.40 -3.87
CA ARG A 48 -24.72 -1.86 -4.32
C ARG A 48 -24.65 -0.35 -4.39
N ALA A 49 -25.07 0.23 -5.52
CA ALA A 49 -25.17 1.68 -5.65
C ALA A 49 -26.15 2.21 -4.59
N GLY A 50 -25.70 3.19 -3.81
CA GLY A 50 -26.42 3.72 -2.66
C GLY A 50 -25.96 3.19 -1.31
N GLN A 51 -25.02 2.23 -1.25
CA GLN A 51 -24.44 1.74 0.01
C GLN A 51 -23.68 2.85 0.76
N ILE A 52 -23.59 2.69 2.07
CA ILE A 52 -23.02 3.68 2.99
C ILE A 52 -21.67 3.20 3.49
N VAL A 53 -20.71 4.10 3.43
CA VAL A 53 -19.33 3.87 3.82
C VAL A 53 -18.87 5.03 4.69
N GLU A 54 -18.04 4.73 5.68
CA GLU A 54 -17.46 5.68 6.62
C GLU A 54 -15.95 5.81 6.41
N TYR A 55 -15.46 7.04 6.53
CA TYR A 55 -14.04 7.40 6.48
C TYR A 55 -13.78 8.55 7.46
N GLY A 56 -12.53 8.72 7.86
CA GLY A 56 -12.19 9.82 8.74
C GLY A 56 -10.98 9.57 9.61
N ARG A 57 -10.82 10.44 10.60
CA ARG A 57 -9.72 10.43 11.55
C ARG A 57 -9.58 9.11 12.29
N ASP A 58 -10.70 8.50 12.66
CA ASP A 58 -10.75 7.33 13.57
C ASP A 58 -10.95 6.02 12.79
N ILE A 59 -10.85 6.07 11.45
CA ILE A 59 -10.92 4.92 10.56
C ILE A 59 -9.50 4.49 10.20
N HIS A 60 -8.89 3.71 11.11
CA HIS A 60 -7.55 3.18 10.94
C HIS A 60 -7.57 1.94 10.02
N GLY A 61 -7.34 2.16 8.72
CA GLY A 61 -7.25 1.08 7.74
C GLY A 61 -8.04 1.33 6.46
N PRO A 62 -8.60 0.27 5.85
CA PRO A 62 -9.61 0.41 4.82
C PRO A 62 -10.81 1.24 5.32
N LEU A 63 -11.59 1.74 4.37
CA LEU A 63 -12.89 2.36 4.65
C LEU A 63 -13.78 1.41 5.48
N ARG A 64 -14.75 1.93 6.23
CA ARG A 64 -15.69 1.08 6.97
C ARG A 64 -17.00 1.00 6.21
N TYR A 65 -17.43 -0.20 5.83
CA TYR A 65 -18.77 -0.42 5.31
C TYR A 65 -19.79 -0.29 6.44
N VAL A 66 -20.85 0.48 6.23
CA VAL A 66 -21.83 0.81 7.28
C VAL A 66 -23.19 0.18 7.00
N ALA A 67 -23.72 0.37 5.79
CA ALA A 67 -25.07 -0.09 5.46
C ALA A 67 -25.26 -0.34 3.96
N PRO A 68 -26.19 -1.22 3.56
CA PRO A 68 -26.45 -1.49 2.14
C PRO A 68 -27.21 -0.36 1.42
N SER A 69 -27.79 0.60 2.15
CA SER A 69 -28.40 1.81 1.58
C SER A 69 -28.65 2.89 2.63
N VAL A 70 -28.86 4.14 2.19
CA VAL A 70 -29.37 5.23 3.04
C VAL A 70 -30.68 4.82 3.72
N THR A 71 -31.59 4.19 2.97
CA THR A 71 -32.90 3.75 3.50
C THR A 71 -32.74 2.72 4.61
N ALA A 72 -31.87 1.71 4.43
CA ALA A 72 -31.61 0.70 5.45
C ALA A 72 -31.05 1.34 6.73
N MET A 73 -30.05 2.23 6.57
CA MET A 73 -29.45 2.97 7.68
C MET A 73 -30.49 3.79 8.47
N LEU A 74 -31.32 4.57 7.77
CA LEU A 74 -32.36 5.39 8.41
C LEU A 74 -33.47 4.54 9.03
N THR A 75 -33.79 3.39 8.45
CA THR A 75 -34.80 2.48 9.00
C THR A 75 -34.37 1.98 10.38
N GLU A 76 -33.12 1.51 10.49
CA GLU A 76 -32.56 1.02 11.74
C GLU A 76 -32.53 2.10 12.83
N VAL A 77 -32.13 3.33 12.49
CA VAL A 77 -32.17 4.48 13.41
C VAL A 77 -33.59 4.77 13.88
N VAL A 78 -34.57 4.81 12.97
CA VAL A 78 -35.96 5.10 13.33
C VAL A 78 -36.56 3.99 14.19
N GLU A 79 -36.21 2.72 13.93
CA GLU A 79 -36.63 1.58 14.74
C GLU A 79 -36.07 1.67 16.17
N ALA A 80 -34.76 1.92 16.31
CA ALA A 80 -34.13 2.10 17.62
C ALA A 80 -34.81 3.22 18.43
N LEU A 81 -35.08 4.38 17.81
CA LEU A 81 -35.76 5.49 18.46
C LEU A 81 -37.20 5.15 18.89
N ARG A 82 -37.95 4.41 18.07
CA ARG A 82 -39.32 3.97 18.40
C ARG A 82 -39.36 2.96 19.54
N GLU A 83 -38.32 2.14 19.66
CA GLU A 83 -38.16 1.15 20.72
C GLU A 83 -37.58 1.74 22.01
N GLY A 84 -37.21 3.03 22.00
CA GLY A 84 -36.57 3.69 23.14
C GLY A 84 -35.11 3.26 23.35
N ARG A 85 -34.45 2.73 22.32
CA ARG A 85 -33.03 2.33 22.33
C ARG A 85 -32.16 3.48 21.87
N TYR A 86 -31.90 4.41 22.77
CA TYR A 86 -31.00 5.54 22.53
C TYR A 86 -30.44 6.06 23.84
N GLU A 87 -29.26 6.69 23.77
CA GLU A 87 -28.70 7.50 24.83
C GLU A 87 -29.10 8.97 24.63
N HIS A 88 -29.31 9.68 25.74
CA HIS A 88 -29.62 11.10 25.77
C HIS A 88 -28.87 11.72 26.95
N ASP A 89 -27.83 12.49 26.64
CA ASP A 89 -27.19 13.36 27.61
C ASP A 89 -27.99 14.66 27.71
N GLU A 90 -28.34 15.07 28.94
CA GLU A 90 -29.12 16.30 29.19
C GLU A 90 -28.38 17.57 28.72
N ASP A 91 -27.05 17.49 28.60
CA ASP A 91 -26.20 18.58 28.11
C ASP A 91 -26.05 18.60 26.58
N GLU A 92 -26.54 17.56 25.87
CA GLU A 92 -26.45 17.45 24.41
C GLU A 92 -27.79 17.69 23.69
N VAL A 93 -27.71 18.21 22.47
CA VAL A 93 -28.88 18.57 21.64
C VAL A 93 -29.29 17.46 20.67
N PHE A 94 -28.69 16.28 20.76
CA PHE A 94 -28.96 15.15 19.87
C PHE A 94 -29.17 13.85 20.67
N LEU A 95 -29.81 12.88 20.03
CA LEU A 95 -29.97 11.53 20.55
C LEU A 95 -28.93 10.63 19.89
N GLU A 96 -28.35 9.72 20.67
CA GLU A 96 -27.45 8.69 20.16
C GLU A 96 -28.22 7.36 20.06
N PRO A 97 -28.76 6.99 18.88
CA PRO A 97 -29.51 5.76 18.75
C PRO A 97 -28.58 4.55 18.86
N ASP A 98 -28.99 3.56 19.64
CA ASP A 98 -28.31 2.27 19.76
C ASP A 98 -28.59 1.45 18.48
N VAL A 99 -27.64 1.44 17.56
CA VAL A 99 -27.75 0.80 16.24
C VAL A 99 -26.51 0.01 15.91
N SER A 100 -26.71 -1.09 15.19
CA SER A 100 -25.66 -2.02 14.80
C SER A 100 -24.82 -1.60 13.59
N LEU A 101 -25.06 -0.39 13.08
CA LEU A 101 -24.35 0.20 11.93
C LEU A 101 -22.82 0.17 12.05
N ARG A 102 -22.29 0.05 13.28
CA ARG A 102 -20.86 -0.02 13.58
C ARG A 102 -20.45 -1.26 14.39
N ASP A 103 -21.35 -2.22 14.58
CA ASP A 103 -21.15 -3.41 15.42
C ASP A 103 -20.24 -4.47 14.78
N SER A 104 -19.57 -4.15 13.66
CA SER A 104 -18.55 -5.07 13.13
C SER A 104 -17.39 -5.12 14.11
N PRO A 105 -17.06 -6.30 14.66
CA PRO A 105 -15.91 -6.41 15.53
C PRO A 105 -14.67 -5.97 14.76
N PHE A 106 -13.78 -5.23 15.44
CA PHE A 106 -12.52 -4.83 14.83
C PHE A 106 -11.78 -6.07 14.33
N ARG A 107 -11.35 -6.02 13.07
CA ARG A 107 -10.57 -7.05 12.41
C ARG A 107 -9.32 -6.40 11.87
N SER A 108 -8.17 -6.87 12.31
CA SER A 108 -6.92 -6.32 11.83
C SER A 108 -6.73 -6.73 10.38
N HIS A 109 -6.50 -5.75 9.51
CA HIS A 109 -6.06 -5.97 8.13
C HIS A 109 -4.52 -5.97 8.05
N THR A 110 -3.85 -5.66 9.16
CA THR A 110 -2.40 -5.59 9.29
C THR A 110 -1.96 -6.53 10.39
N GLU A 111 -0.99 -7.38 10.08
CA GLU A 111 -0.42 -8.31 11.05
C GLU A 111 1.09 -8.14 11.16
N VAL A 112 1.61 -8.40 12.35
CA VAL A 112 3.03 -8.30 12.66
C VAL A 112 3.48 -9.61 13.27
N VAL A 113 4.34 -10.32 12.54
CA VAL A 113 4.99 -11.54 13.02
C VAL A 113 6.45 -11.22 13.29
N THR A 114 6.90 -11.49 14.51
CA THR A 114 8.28 -11.24 14.92
C THR A 114 8.93 -12.51 15.42
N GLY A 115 10.14 -12.78 14.93
CA GLY A 115 11.01 -13.83 15.42
C GLY A 115 11.36 -14.89 14.37
N PRO A 116 12.24 -15.83 14.74
CA PRO A 116 12.84 -16.77 13.80
C PRO A 116 11.86 -17.78 13.19
N GLY A 117 10.67 -17.97 13.78
CA GLY A 117 9.68 -18.97 13.38
C GLY A 117 8.87 -18.67 12.10
N ILE A 118 9.17 -17.58 11.38
CA ILE A 118 8.44 -17.17 10.17
C ILE A 118 8.46 -18.25 9.07
N GLU A 119 9.51 -19.07 9.04
CA GLU A 119 9.66 -20.21 8.13
C GLU A 119 8.54 -21.27 8.22
N HIS A 120 7.72 -21.25 9.28
CA HIS A 120 6.65 -22.21 9.50
C HIS A 120 5.27 -21.56 9.75
N LEU A 121 5.07 -20.29 9.36
CA LEU A 121 3.79 -19.60 9.54
C LEU A 121 2.61 -20.42 8.99
N GLY A 122 1.79 -20.93 9.89
CA GLY A 122 0.61 -21.74 9.60
C GLY A 122 -0.69 -20.94 9.77
N ALA A 123 -1.79 -21.51 9.29
CA ALA A 123 -3.12 -20.88 9.33
C ALA A 123 -3.67 -20.61 10.75
N HIS A 124 -3.06 -21.21 11.78
CA HIS A 124 -3.46 -21.03 13.17
C HIS A 124 -2.63 -19.96 13.90
N ASP A 125 -1.55 -19.47 13.31
CA ASP A 125 -0.63 -18.53 13.95
C ASP A 125 -1.13 -17.08 13.86
N VAL A 126 -2.05 -16.81 12.93
CA VAL A 126 -2.61 -15.48 12.67
C VAL A 126 -4.13 -15.57 12.66
N ALA A 127 -4.77 -14.89 13.62
CA ALA A 127 -6.22 -14.76 13.65
C ALA A 127 -6.72 -14.00 12.40
N ASP A 128 -7.88 -14.38 11.88
CA ASP A 128 -8.48 -13.73 10.72
C ASP A 128 -7.56 -13.65 9.48
N GLN A 129 -6.65 -14.61 9.33
CA GLN A 129 -5.71 -14.74 8.20
C GLN A 129 -6.31 -14.40 6.81
N PRO A 130 -7.55 -14.81 6.48
CA PRO A 130 -8.16 -14.47 5.19
C PRO A 130 -8.44 -12.96 4.97
N LEU A 131 -8.45 -12.16 6.04
CA LEU A 131 -8.76 -10.72 6.02
C LEU A 131 -7.50 -9.85 5.99
N VAL A 132 -6.33 -10.42 6.31
CA VAL A 132 -5.06 -9.72 6.38
C VAL A 132 -4.62 -9.28 4.98
N GLN A 133 -4.36 -7.98 4.84
CA GLN A 133 -3.94 -7.34 3.59
C GLN A 133 -2.51 -6.79 3.66
N GLN A 134 -1.98 -6.59 4.86
CA GLN A 134 -0.61 -6.16 5.11
C GLN A 134 0.05 -7.07 6.15
N LEU A 135 1.27 -7.51 5.87
CA LEU A 135 2.03 -8.35 6.77
C LEU A 135 3.45 -7.82 6.97
N TYR A 136 3.82 -7.63 8.23
CA TYR A 136 5.19 -7.33 8.63
C TYR A 136 5.83 -8.60 9.18
N LEU A 137 6.97 -8.97 8.60
CA LEU A 137 7.79 -10.11 8.99
C LEU A 137 9.11 -9.58 9.54
N ASN A 138 9.28 -9.60 10.86
CA ASN A 138 10.42 -9.01 11.54
C ASN A 138 11.35 -10.08 12.10
N ASP A 139 12.66 -9.85 12.01
CA ASP A 139 13.69 -10.64 12.70
C ASP A 139 13.65 -12.14 12.34
N ALA A 140 13.37 -12.44 11.08
CA ALA A 140 13.36 -13.80 10.55
C ALA A 140 14.79 -14.32 10.36
N GLY A 141 15.06 -15.57 10.73
CA GLY A 141 16.25 -16.25 10.20
C GLY A 141 16.10 -16.41 8.68
N THR A 142 15.10 -17.19 8.28
CA THR A 142 14.66 -17.31 6.88
C THR A 142 13.21 -16.88 6.76
N ALA A 143 12.92 -15.93 5.87
CA ALA A 143 11.56 -15.56 5.49
C ALA A 143 11.17 -16.33 4.22
N ASN A 144 10.48 -17.45 4.39
CA ASN A 144 9.96 -18.24 3.27
C ASN A 144 8.60 -17.67 2.83
N LEU A 145 8.50 -17.16 1.61
CA LEU A 145 7.28 -16.56 1.06
C LEU A 145 6.21 -17.59 0.71
N ASP A 146 6.55 -18.86 0.51
CA ASP A 146 5.59 -19.90 0.13
C ASP A 146 4.58 -20.20 1.26
N VAL A 147 4.98 -19.95 2.52
CA VAL A 147 4.09 -20.11 3.68
C VAL A 147 2.93 -19.11 3.68
N LEU A 148 3.07 -18.01 2.91
CA LEU A 148 2.07 -16.95 2.84
C LEU A 148 0.86 -17.31 1.95
N GLN A 149 0.83 -18.50 1.36
CA GLN A 149 -0.32 -19.00 0.58
C GLN A 149 -1.65 -18.98 1.34
N GLY A 150 -1.62 -19.01 2.67
CA GLY A 150 -2.82 -18.91 3.52
C GLY A 150 -3.41 -17.50 3.65
N PHE A 151 -2.76 -16.47 3.09
CA PHE A 151 -3.18 -15.06 3.16
C PHE A 151 -3.74 -14.59 1.80
N PRO A 152 -4.95 -15.00 1.40
CA PRO A 152 -5.50 -14.73 0.07
C PRO A 152 -5.74 -13.25 -0.22
N ALA A 153 -5.92 -12.42 0.82
CA ALA A 153 -6.15 -10.99 0.70
C ALA A 153 -4.85 -10.16 0.72
N LEU A 154 -3.67 -10.77 0.85
CA LEU A 154 -2.41 -10.07 1.06
C LEU A 154 -2.04 -9.18 -0.14
N LYS A 155 -1.90 -7.87 0.12
CA LYS A 155 -1.55 -6.84 -0.87
C LYS A 155 -0.19 -6.23 -0.59
N GLU A 156 0.30 -6.30 0.64
CA GLU A 156 1.57 -5.73 1.06
C GLU A 156 2.32 -6.65 2.02
N VAL A 157 3.62 -6.83 1.76
CA VAL A 157 4.54 -7.55 2.64
C VAL A 157 5.78 -6.70 2.88
N SER A 158 6.16 -6.56 4.15
CA SER A 158 7.41 -5.94 4.56
C SER A 158 8.23 -6.95 5.36
N ILE A 159 9.40 -7.31 4.85
CA ILE A 159 10.36 -8.18 5.51
C ILE A 159 11.46 -7.30 6.07
N ASN A 160 11.63 -7.32 7.39
CA ASN A 160 12.59 -6.49 8.10
C ASN A 160 13.59 -7.36 8.84
N ARG A 161 14.89 -7.08 8.64
CA ARG A 161 16.01 -7.73 9.33
C ARG A 161 15.98 -9.26 9.19
N ALA A 162 15.73 -9.77 7.98
CA ALA A 162 15.85 -11.19 7.71
C ALA A 162 17.29 -11.60 7.35
N ALA A 163 17.74 -12.80 7.69
CA ALA A 163 19.03 -13.26 7.15
C ALA A 163 18.88 -13.64 5.67
N ARG A 164 17.79 -14.33 5.30
CA ARG A 164 17.51 -14.76 3.93
C ARG A 164 16.01 -14.71 3.61
N VAL A 165 15.67 -14.39 2.36
CA VAL A 165 14.32 -14.56 1.78
C VAL A 165 14.34 -15.70 0.76
N THR A 166 13.35 -16.60 0.85
CA THR A 166 13.15 -17.73 -0.07
C THR A 166 11.70 -17.82 -0.51
N GLY A 167 11.41 -18.69 -1.47
CA GLY A 167 10.05 -18.91 -1.97
C GLY A 167 9.64 -17.91 -3.06
N GLY A 168 8.58 -18.26 -3.78
CA GLY A 168 8.09 -17.48 -4.93
C GLY A 168 6.87 -16.64 -4.61
N LEU A 169 6.53 -15.73 -5.52
CA LEU A 169 5.34 -14.87 -5.39
C LEU A 169 4.12 -15.41 -6.15
N ALA A 170 4.24 -16.54 -6.85
CA ALA A 170 3.19 -17.05 -7.74
C ALA A 170 1.85 -17.32 -7.02
N HIS A 171 1.90 -17.68 -5.74
CA HIS A 171 0.73 -17.94 -4.90
C HIS A 171 0.10 -16.69 -4.28
N LEU A 172 0.67 -15.51 -4.52
CA LEU A 172 0.23 -14.22 -3.95
C LEU A 172 -0.27 -13.24 -5.02
N PRO A 173 -1.27 -13.59 -5.84
CA PRO A 173 -1.67 -12.79 -7.02
C PRO A 173 -2.21 -11.39 -6.66
N ALA A 174 -2.66 -11.20 -5.43
CA ALA A 174 -3.14 -9.92 -4.92
C ALA A 174 -2.00 -8.98 -4.48
N LEU A 175 -0.78 -9.48 -4.27
CA LEU A 175 0.36 -8.72 -3.77
C LEU A 175 0.73 -7.58 -4.73
N LYS A 176 0.91 -6.37 -4.18
CA LYS A 176 1.22 -5.15 -4.91
C LYS A 176 2.51 -4.49 -4.45
N ALA A 177 2.83 -4.59 -3.17
CA ALA A 177 4.04 -4.02 -2.61
C ALA A 177 4.82 -5.08 -1.84
N LEU A 178 6.12 -5.14 -2.10
CA LEU A 178 7.06 -5.96 -1.36
C LEU A 178 8.24 -5.07 -0.94
N SER A 179 8.56 -5.05 0.35
CA SER A 179 9.80 -4.46 0.88
C SER A 179 10.64 -5.57 1.49
N VAL A 180 11.90 -5.64 1.08
CA VAL A 180 12.86 -6.66 1.53
C VAL A 180 14.08 -5.98 2.13
N GLU A 181 14.21 -6.06 3.44
CA GLU A 181 15.44 -5.82 4.18
C GLU A 181 15.99 -7.16 4.67
N ALA A 182 16.92 -7.72 3.91
CA ALA A 182 17.51 -9.03 4.19
C ALA A 182 18.95 -9.12 3.72
N GLY A 183 19.73 -10.06 4.27
CA GLY A 183 21.09 -10.32 3.80
C GLY A 183 21.15 -10.98 2.42
N GLU A 184 20.18 -11.85 2.10
CA GLU A 184 20.10 -12.58 0.83
C GLU A 184 18.65 -12.70 0.34
N ALA A 185 18.41 -12.58 -0.96
CA ALA A 185 17.11 -12.82 -1.58
C ALA A 185 17.27 -13.31 -3.03
N ASP A 186 16.56 -14.39 -3.38
CA ASP A 186 16.48 -14.87 -4.75
C ASP A 186 15.39 -14.11 -5.53
N LEU A 187 15.79 -13.09 -6.28
CA LEU A 187 14.85 -12.29 -7.08
C LEU A 187 14.33 -13.03 -8.33
N ASP A 188 14.99 -14.10 -8.79
CA ASP A 188 14.51 -14.87 -9.93
C ASP A 188 13.23 -15.64 -9.55
N ALA A 189 13.06 -15.99 -8.27
CA ALA A 189 11.82 -16.54 -7.73
C ALA A 189 10.62 -15.57 -7.82
N PHE A 190 10.86 -14.28 -8.08
CA PHE A 190 9.81 -13.26 -8.23
C PHE A 190 9.42 -13.04 -9.70
N ALA A 191 10.14 -13.65 -10.64
CA ALA A 191 9.93 -13.46 -12.08
C ALA A 191 8.47 -13.70 -12.51
N GLY A 192 7.97 -12.82 -13.37
CA GLY A 192 6.59 -12.84 -13.87
C GLY A 192 5.55 -12.26 -12.92
N HIS A 193 5.90 -11.99 -11.66
CA HIS A 193 4.93 -11.45 -10.71
C HIS A 193 4.56 -9.99 -11.02
N ARG A 194 3.30 -9.63 -10.77
CA ARG A 194 2.75 -8.29 -11.06
C ARG A 194 2.85 -7.34 -9.87
N LEU A 195 4.03 -7.27 -9.26
CA LEU A 195 4.33 -6.26 -8.24
C LEU A 195 4.22 -4.86 -8.86
N TRP A 196 3.62 -3.94 -8.11
CA TRP A 196 3.56 -2.52 -8.46
C TRP A 196 4.72 -1.76 -7.80
N ARG A 197 5.10 -2.15 -6.58
CA ARG A 197 6.22 -1.59 -5.81
C ARG A 197 7.15 -2.68 -5.30
N LEU A 198 8.45 -2.42 -5.41
CA LEU A 198 9.52 -3.21 -4.82
C LEU A 198 10.52 -2.27 -4.15
N GLU A 199 10.92 -2.62 -2.93
CA GLU A 199 12.00 -1.97 -2.20
C GLU A 199 12.99 -3.03 -1.73
N LEU A 200 14.28 -2.80 -1.98
CA LEU A 200 15.36 -3.71 -1.61
C LEU A 200 16.41 -2.98 -0.76
N LYS A 201 16.76 -3.59 0.37
CA LYS A 201 17.70 -3.05 1.37
C LYS A 201 18.59 -4.16 1.91
N VAL A 202 19.87 -3.83 2.16
CA VAL A 202 20.81 -4.65 2.96
C VAL A 202 21.21 -6.01 2.31
N LEU A 203 20.91 -6.21 1.02
CA LEU A 203 21.37 -7.40 0.29
C LEU A 203 22.90 -7.42 0.19
N ASN A 204 23.51 -8.53 0.59
CA ASN A 204 24.96 -8.75 0.59
C ASN A 204 25.49 -9.25 -0.77
N HIS A 205 24.68 -9.15 -1.82
CA HIS A 205 25.03 -9.54 -3.17
C HIS A 205 24.47 -8.53 -4.18
N PRO A 206 25.09 -8.39 -5.36
CA PRO A 206 24.59 -7.51 -6.39
C PRO A 206 23.25 -8.00 -6.95
N VAL A 207 22.38 -7.05 -7.29
CA VAL A 207 21.12 -7.26 -7.99
C VAL A 207 21.28 -6.80 -9.44
N GLY A 208 20.95 -7.63 -10.41
CA GLY A 208 20.98 -7.21 -11.81
C GLY A 208 19.67 -6.58 -12.26
N VAL A 209 19.77 -5.61 -13.17
CA VAL A 209 18.57 -5.01 -13.81
C VAL A 209 17.76 -6.05 -14.60
N ALA A 210 18.37 -7.14 -15.06
CA ALA A 210 17.66 -8.22 -15.74
C ALA A 210 16.65 -8.93 -14.82
N GLN A 211 17.00 -9.21 -13.56
CA GLN A 211 16.10 -9.78 -12.57
C GLN A 211 14.94 -8.82 -12.28
N LEU A 212 15.22 -7.52 -12.15
CA LEU A 212 14.20 -6.48 -11.96
C LEU A 212 13.27 -6.36 -13.18
N ALA A 213 13.79 -6.53 -14.40
CA ALA A 213 13.03 -6.51 -15.64
C ALA A 213 12.08 -7.72 -15.79
N ALA A 214 12.32 -8.81 -15.04
CA ALA A 214 11.42 -9.95 -14.97
C ALA A 214 10.12 -9.62 -14.20
N LEU A 215 9.98 -8.44 -13.58
CA LEU A 215 8.77 -7.96 -12.92
C LEU A 215 7.97 -7.02 -13.86
N PRO A 216 7.04 -7.54 -14.67
CA PRO A 216 6.48 -6.81 -15.82
C PRO A 216 5.58 -5.62 -15.45
N SER A 217 5.15 -5.49 -14.19
CA SER A 217 4.23 -4.43 -13.75
C SER A 217 4.85 -3.42 -12.79
N LEU A 218 6.17 -3.45 -12.62
CA LEU A 218 6.86 -2.63 -11.62
C LEU A 218 6.81 -1.14 -11.99
N VAL A 219 6.23 -0.33 -11.10
CA VAL A 219 6.04 1.13 -11.27
C VAL A 219 6.91 1.92 -10.30
N HIS A 220 7.09 1.40 -9.08
CA HIS A 220 7.92 1.99 -8.04
C HIS A 220 9.04 1.01 -7.68
N LEU A 221 10.29 1.45 -7.77
CA LEU A 221 11.45 0.67 -7.38
C LEU A 221 12.33 1.50 -6.46
N ASP A 222 12.69 0.98 -5.30
CA ASP A 222 13.76 1.53 -4.46
C ASP A 222 14.87 0.49 -4.32
N VAL A 223 16.08 0.87 -4.74
CA VAL A 223 17.30 0.05 -4.66
C VAL A 223 18.43 0.82 -3.96
N SER A 224 18.10 1.90 -3.26
CA SER A 224 19.09 2.77 -2.61
C SER A 224 20.00 2.01 -1.64
N GLY A 225 19.46 0.99 -0.97
CA GLY A 225 20.16 0.18 0.01
C GLY A 225 20.89 -1.06 -0.52
N VAL A 226 21.02 -1.25 -1.85
CA VAL A 226 21.65 -2.45 -2.44
C VAL A 226 22.59 -2.12 -3.60
N GLU A 227 23.52 -3.02 -3.90
CA GLU A 227 24.36 -2.91 -5.10
C GLU A 227 23.55 -3.35 -6.33
N VAL A 228 23.55 -2.52 -7.39
CA VAL A 228 22.84 -2.83 -8.65
C VAL A 228 23.81 -2.89 -9.81
N THR A 229 23.84 -4.02 -10.50
CA THR A 229 24.63 -4.23 -11.72
C THR A 229 23.79 -3.91 -12.96
N GLY A 230 24.41 -3.19 -13.91
CA GLY A 230 23.75 -2.79 -15.15
C GLY A 230 22.73 -1.66 -14.98
N LEU A 231 22.90 -0.78 -13.98
CA LEU A 231 21.96 0.30 -13.66
C LEU A 231 21.67 1.24 -14.85
N GLU A 232 22.62 1.39 -15.78
CA GLU A 232 22.44 2.12 -17.04
C GLU A 232 21.31 1.57 -17.91
N ARG A 233 20.89 0.32 -17.69
CA ARG A 233 19.77 -0.35 -18.36
C ARG A 233 18.43 -0.16 -17.66
N VAL A 234 18.35 0.63 -16.59
CA VAL A 234 17.09 0.84 -15.84
C VAL A 234 15.95 1.40 -16.71
N GLY A 235 16.27 2.06 -17.83
CA GLY A 235 15.29 2.48 -18.85
C GLY A 235 14.55 1.32 -19.54
N GLU A 236 15.05 0.08 -19.43
CA GLU A 236 14.37 -1.14 -19.91
C GLU A 236 13.14 -1.50 -19.06
N LEU A 237 13.04 -0.99 -17.83
CA LEU A 237 11.89 -1.18 -16.94
C LEU A 237 10.71 -0.34 -17.45
N ARG A 238 9.97 -0.89 -18.43
CA ARG A 238 8.98 -0.18 -19.24
C ARG A 238 7.88 0.53 -18.45
N HIS A 239 7.53 0.03 -17.27
CA HIS A 239 6.46 0.61 -16.45
C HIS A 239 6.97 1.49 -15.31
N LEU A 240 8.28 1.60 -15.13
CA LEU A 240 8.88 2.33 -14.03
C LEU A 240 8.59 3.83 -14.14
N ARG A 241 8.05 4.39 -13.06
CA ARG A 241 7.71 5.82 -12.91
C ARG A 241 8.40 6.44 -11.71
N VAL A 242 8.68 5.67 -10.67
CA VAL A 242 9.33 6.17 -9.46
C VAL A 242 10.54 5.30 -9.15
N LEU A 243 11.69 5.93 -8.97
CA LEU A 243 12.96 5.26 -8.71
C LEU A 243 13.64 5.87 -7.48
N GLY A 244 13.98 5.04 -6.51
CA GLY A 244 14.80 5.37 -5.33
C GLY A 244 16.24 4.90 -5.53
N LEU A 245 17.21 5.81 -5.39
CA LEU A 245 18.64 5.54 -5.54
C LEU A 245 19.45 6.11 -4.37
N SER A 246 20.60 5.51 -4.09
CA SER A 246 21.64 6.16 -3.28
C SER A 246 22.36 7.23 -4.10
N ARG A 247 23.14 8.08 -3.41
CA ARG A 247 23.92 9.12 -4.10
C ARG A 247 24.94 8.54 -5.09
N VAL A 248 25.58 7.43 -4.74
CA VAL A 248 26.59 6.79 -5.60
C VAL A 248 25.96 6.23 -6.88
N GLN A 249 24.81 5.58 -6.74
CA GLN A 249 24.04 5.05 -7.87
C GLN A 249 23.56 6.17 -8.80
N LEU A 250 23.13 7.29 -8.23
CA LEU A 250 22.74 8.49 -8.98
C LEU A 250 23.89 9.01 -9.84
N ASP A 251 25.08 9.19 -9.25
CA ASP A 251 26.25 9.70 -9.95
C ASP A 251 26.69 8.74 -11.08
N HIS A 252 26.63 7.43 -10.84
CA HIS A 252 26.87 6.40 -11.86
C HIS A 252 25.87 6.50 -13.03
N LEU A 253 24.58 6.58 -12.71
CA LEU A 253 23.52 6.70 -13.70
C LEU A 253 23.66 7.99 -14.52
N LEU A 254 23.98 9.12 -13.88
CA LEU A 254 24.26 10.39 -14.55
C LEU A 254 25.47 10.32 -15.48
N THR A 255 26.52 9.61 -15.07
CA THR A 255 27.74 9.44 -15.88
C THR A 255 27.50 8.56 -17.11
N SER A 256 26.65 7.53 -16.98
CA SER A 256 26.31 6.63 -18.09
C SER A 256 25.58 7.31 -19.25
N GLY A 257 24.89 8.43 -18.99
CA GLY A 257 24.09 9.13 -19.99
C GLY A 257 22.81 8.41 -20.42
N ALA A 258 22.40 7.35 -19.71
CA ALA A 258 21.22 6.56 -20.05
C ALA A 258 19.93 7.39 -20.01
N PRO A 259 19.03 7.27 -21.01
CA PRO A 259 17.77 8.00 -21.03
C PRO A 259 16.72 7.36 -20.10
N LEU A 260 15.94 8.20 -19.41
CA LEU A 260 14.92 7.78 -18.43
C LEU A 260 13.53 8.36 -18.77
N PRO A 261 13.02 8.16 -20.00
CA PRO A 261 11.95 8.97 -20.58
C PRO A 261 10.57 8.77 -19.91
N ARG A 262 10.42 7.73 -19.08
CA ARG A 262 9.15 7.38 -18.42
C ARG A 262 9.12 7.78 -16.95
N LEU A 263 10.26 8.15 -16.38
CA LEU A 263 10.33 8.47 -14.96
C LEU A 263 9.50 9.73 -14.67
N ALA A 264 8.73 9.67 -13.59
CA ALA A 264 7.88 10.75 -13.09
C ALA A 264 8.44 11.34 -11.79
N ALA A 265 9.12 10.52 -10.99
CA ALA A 265 9.76 10.95 -9.76
C ALA A 265 11.05 10.17 -9.52
N LEU A 266 12.02 10.85 -8.92
CA LEU A 266 13.25 10.26 -8.42
C LEU A 266 13.36 10.59 -6.94
N HIS A 267 13.53 9.57 -6.12
CA HIS A 267 13.93 9.72 -4.72
C HIS A 267 15.43 9.43 -4.62
N VAL A 268 16.15 10.27 -3.90
CA VAL A 268 17.57 10.07 -3.63
C VAL A 268 17.72 9.95 -2.13
N GLU A 269 18.38 8.88 -1.69
CA GLU A 269 18.72 8.71 -0.29
C GLU A 269 19.63 9.87 0.12
N ARG A 270 19.19 10.61 1.15
CA ARG A 270 19.77 11.87 1.63
C ARG A 270 19.48 13.08 0.73
N ARG A 271 19.68 14.27 1.31
CA ARG A 271 19.32 15.55 0.67
C ARG A 271 20.08 15.74 -0.65
N THR A 272 19.35 16.25 -1.63
CA THR A 272 19.86 16.75 -2.92
C THR A 272 19.65 18.25 -2.97
N SER A 273 20.60 19.00 -3.56
CA SER A 273 20.44 20.44 -3.77
C SER A 273 19.50 20.73 -4.94
N LEU A 274 18.87 21.91 -4.95
CA LEU A 274 18.00 22.34 -6.06
C LEU A 274 18.75 22.36 -7.40
N ALA A 275 20.02 22.74 -7.42
CA ALA A 275 20.85 22.77 -8.63
C ALA A 275 21.04 21.36 -9.22
N GLU A 276 21.25 20.36 -8.36
CA GLU A 276 21.35 18.96 -8.76
C GLU A 276 20.00 18.43 -9.25
N ALA A 277 18.90 18.75 -8.58
CA ALA A 277 17.55 18.40 -9.01
C ALA A 277 17.22 18.97 -10.42
N VAL A 278 17.69 20.19 -10.73
CA VAL A 278 17.54 20.81 -12.06
C VAL A 278 18.44 20.14 -13.11
N ALA A 279 19.71 19.84 -12.78
CA ALA A 279 20.61 19.12 -13.67
C ALA A 279 20.05 17.73 -14.02
N LEU A 280 19.49 17.07 -13.01
CA LEU A 280 18.77 15.80 -13.10
C LEU A 280 17.57 15.89 -14.06
N TRP A 281 16.72 16.91 -13.92
CA TRP A 281 15.55 17.11 -14.78
C TRP A 281 15.89 17.10 -16.28
N SER A 282 16.99 17.77 -16.66
CA SER A 282 17.42 17.84 -18.07
C SER A 282 17.68 16.47 -18.71
N ARG A 283 17.96 15.44 -17.88
CA ARG A 283 18.20 14.05 -18.31
C ARG A 283 16.92 13.20 -18.36
N PHE A 284 15.91 13.53 -17.55
CA PHE A 284 14.65 12.77 -17.45
C PHE A 284 13.67 13.07 -18.59
N ALA A 285 13.74 14.27 -19.17
CA ALA A 285 12.78 14.68 -20.19
C ALA A 285 13.39 15.63 -21.24
N PRO A 286 14.26 15.13 -22.13
CA PRO A 286 14.80 15.94 -23.22
C PRO A 286 13.63 16.52 -24.04
N GLY A 287 13.44 17.84 -23.97
CA GLY A 287 12.38 18.55 -24.70
C GLY A 287 11.01 18.71 -24.02
N ARG A 288 10.81 18.28 -22.75
CA ARG A 288 9.60 18.66 -21.98
C ARG A 288 9.83 19.93 -21.15
N LYS A 289 8.79 20.76 -21.02
CA LYS A 289 8.78 21.90 -20.08
C LYS A 289 9.05 21.41 -18.66
N ALA A 290 9.80 22.21 -17.89
CA ALA A 290 10.07 21.98 -16.47
C ALA A 290 8.77 21.70 -15.68
N PRO A 291 8.82 20.90 -14.59
CA PRO A 291 7.63 20.55 -13.85
C PRO A 291 7.07 21.79 -13.15
N TRP A 292 5.76 21.78 -12.89
CA TRP A 292 5.06 22.85 -12.18
C TRP A 292 5.37 22.87 -10.68
N HIS A 293 6.01 21.82 -10.15
CA HIS A 293 6.35 21.70 -8.73
C HIS A 293 7.66 20.95 -8.54
N VAL A 294 8.59 21.53 -7.78
CA VAL A 294 9.79 20.86 -7.25
C VAL A 294 9.68 20.95 -5.74
N GLU A 295 9.45 19.82 -5.08
CA GLU A 295 9.39 19.76 -3.62
C GLU A 295 10.62 19.03 -3.10
N SER A 296 11.33 19.67 -2.18
CA SER A 296 12.46 19.10 -1.46
C SER A 296 12.08 19.05 0.02
N THR A 297 11.56 17.91 0.48
CA THR A 297 11.28 17.70 1.89
C THR A 297 12.53 17.17 2.59
N GLY A 298 13.12 17.98 3.48
CA GLY A 298 14.11 17.54 4.43
C GLY A 298 13.90 18.29 5.74
N ALA A 299 13.56 17.57 6.82
CA ALA A 299 13.47 18.15 8.16
C ALA A 299 14.84 18.68 8.58
N VAL A 300 14.89 19.96 9.02
CA VAL A 300 16.08 20.77 9.33
C VAL A 300 17.08 20.01 10.17
#